data_AF-A0A832NGJ9-F1
#
_entry.id   AF-A0A832NGJ9-F1
#
_cell.length_a   1.000
_cell.length_b   1.000
_cell.length_c   1.000
_cell.angle_alpha   90.00
_cell.angle_beta   90.00
_cell.angle_gamma   90.00
#
_symmetry.space_group_name_H-M   'P 1'
#
loop_
_entity.id
_entity.type
_entity.pdbx_description
1 polymer ?
#
loop_
_entity_poly.entity_id
_entity_poly.type
_entity_poly.pdbx_seq_one_letter_code
_entity_poly.pdbx_strand_id
1 'polypeptide(L)'
;MSAYGLARYLEEQGFKVNIISDTTLIIPHGTIPVYLAIEFKGNLVYISVKHGEELREVLEDLRDGGEDVEEALEEALSYLTSVSLKARLWIEQKGFTPVFDLRRGSIEVYEILEDVLEEAEE
;
A
#
# COMPACT_ATOMS: atom_id res chain seq x y z
N MET A 1 -16.15 14.86 -7.61
CA MET A 1 -14.70 15.13 -7.45
C MET A 1 -14.01 13.79 -7.54
N SER A 2 -12.92 13.69 -8.30
CA SER A 2 -12.39 12.42 -8.81
C SER A 2 -11.02 12.08 -8.24
N ALA A 3 -10.67 10.79 -8.31
CA ALA A 3 -9.36 10.25 -7.94
C ALA A 3 -8.19 10.99 -8.61
N TYR A 4 -8.41 11.57 -9.80
CA TYR A 4 -7.41 12.35 -10.55
C TYR A 4 -6.78 13.51 -9.78
N GLY A 5 -7.56 14.21 -8.95
CA GLY A 5 -7.04 15.34 -8.17
C GLY A 5 -6.03 14.91 -7.12
N LEU A 6 -6.31 13.78 -6.45
CA LEU A 6 -5.41 13.19 -5.47
C LEU A 6 -4.21 12.54 -6.16
N ALA A 7 -4.43 11.85 -7.28
CA ALA A 7 -3.35 11.23 -8.06
C ALA A 7 -2.29 12.26 -8.45
N ARG A 8 -2.70 13.37 -9.08
CA ARG A 8 -1.79 14.45 -9.46
C ARG A 8 -1.02 15.01 -8.26
N TYR A 9 -1.70 15.25 -7.14
CA TYR A 9 -1.03 15.75 -5.93
C TYR A 9 0.03 14.78 -5.41
N LEU A 10 -0.22 13.48 -5.43
CA LEU A 10 0.73 12.46 -5.00
C LEU A 10 1.89 12.30 -6.00
N GLU A 11 1.61 12.35 -7.30
CA GLU A 11 2.63 12.34 -8.35
C GLU A 11 3.57 13.55 -8.26
N GLU A 12 3.04 14.74 -7.98
CA GLU A 12 3.84 15.97 -7.74
C GLU A 12 4.77 15.84 -6.52
N GLN A 13 4.52 14.87 -5.62
CA GLN A 13 5.39 14.54 -4.50
C GLN A 13 6.32 13.34 -4.76
N GLY A 14 6.33 12.82 -5.99
CA GLY A 14 7.23 11.76 -6.43
C GLY A 14 6.69 10.34 -6.22
N PHE A 15 5.40 10.18 -5.89
CA PHE A 15 4.80 8.85 -5.78
C PHE A 15 4.34 8.34 -7.15
N LYS A 16 4.54 7.05 -7.41
CA LYS A 16 3.91 6.37 -8.54
C LYS A 16 2.45 6.11 -8.20
N VAL A 17 1.53 6.58 -9.05
CA VAL A 17 0.09 6.39 -8.84
C VAL A 17 -0.52 5.71 -10.05
N ASN A 18 -1.29 4.65 -9.84
CA ASN A 18 -2.09 4.03 -10.89
C ASN A 18 -3.56 4.35 -10.64
N ILE A 19 -4.21 5.02 -11.59
CA ILE A 19 -5.64 5.30 -11.53
C ILE A 19 -6.39 4.09 -12.09
N ILE A 20 -7.20 3.44 -11.25
CA ILE A 20 -7.98 2.26 -11.63
C ILE A 20 -9.34 2.69 -12.19
N SER A 21 -9.92 3.75 -11.64
CA SER A 21 -11.19 4.34 -12.07
C SER A 21 -11.32 5.78 -11.61
N ASP A 22 -12.43 6.45 -11.95
CA ASP A 22 -12.74 7.81 -11.49
C ASP A 22 -12.78 7.96 -9.96
N THR A 23 -12.99 6.86 -9.24
CA THR A 23 -13.13 6.82 -7.78
C THR A 23 -12.04 6.01 -7.08
N THR A 24 -11.14 5.37 -7.83
CA THR A 24 -10.19 4.41 -7.25
C THR A 24 -8.80 4.63 -7.83
N LEU A 25 -7.82 4.76 -6.95
CA LEU A 25 -6.41 4.77 -7.30
C LEU A 25 -5.63 3.83 -6.37
N ILE A 26 -4.47 3.38 -6.84
CA ILE A 26 -3.53 2.61 -6.05
C ILE A 26 -2.14 3.26 -6.11
N ILE A 27 -1.40 3.16 -5.02
CA ILE A 27 0.01 3.53 -4.94
C ILE A 27 0.79 2.24 -4.67
N PRO A 28 1.40 1.62 -5.69
CA PRO A 28 2.22 0.44 -5.49
C PRO A 28 3.55 0.78 -4.84
N HIS A 29 4.05 -0.13 -4.01
CA HIS A 29 5.46 -0.16 -3.68
C HIS A 29 6.28 -0.64 -4.91
N GLY A 30 7.57 -0.29 -4.95
CA GLY A 30 8.39 -0.47 -6.15
C GLY A 30 8.75 -1.92 -6.45
N THR A 31 9.09 -2.69 -5.41
CA THR A 31 9.64 -4.04 -5.52
C THR A 31 8.71 -5.05 -4.86
N ILE A 32 8.41 -4.86 -3.57
CA ILE A 32 7.42 -5.68 -2.85
C ILE A 32 6.02 -5.40 -3.40
N PRO A 33 5.21 -6.43 -3.75
CA PRO A 33 3.87 -6.29 -4.33
C PRO A 33 2.83 -5.97 -3.24
N VAL A 34 3.07 -4.88 -2.51
CA VAL A 34 2.11 -4.26 -1.59
C VAL A 34 1.75 -2.88 -2.13
N TYR A 35 0.53 -2.43 -1.87
CA TYR A 35 0.05 -1.16 -2.37
C TYR A 35 -0.96 -0.50 -1.43
N LEU A 36 -1.03 0.83 -1.50
CA LEU A 36 -2.06 1.61 -0.84
C LEU A 36 -3.24 1.77 -1.80
N ALA A 37 -4.39 1.22 -1.46
CA ALA A 37 -5.64 1.43 -2.19
C ALA A 37 -6.42 2.60 -1.60
N ILE A 38 -6.84 3.54 -2.46
CA ILE A 38 -7.66 4.69 -2.09
C ILE A 38 -8.96 4.69 -2.89
N GLU A 39 -10.10 4.62 -2.19
CA GLU A 39 -11.44 4.51 -2.78
C GLU A 39 -12.35 5.65 -2.29
N PHE A 40 -12.85 6.47 -3.22
CA PHE A 40 -13.81 7.53 -2.97
C PHE A 40 -15.24 6.97 -2.99
N LYS A 41 -15.95 7.07 -1.87
CA LYS A 41 -17.35 6.63 -1.71
C LYS A 41 -18.18 7.76 -1.09
N GLY A 42 -18.74 8.60 -1.97
CA GLY A 42 -19.47 9.80 -1.55
C GLY A 42 -18.54 10.80 -0.88
N ASN A 43 -18.78 11.11 0.40
CA ASN A 43 -17.91 11.97 1.21
C ASN A 43 -16.75 11.22 1.90
N LEU A 44 -16.83 9.89 1.96
CA LEU A 44 -15.83 9.06 2.62
C LEU A 44 -14.75 8.66 1.62
N VAL A 45 -13.50 8.67 2.07
CA VAL A 45 -12.37 8.18 1.29
C VAL A 45 -11.68 7.08 2.09
N TYR A 46 -11.82 5.85 1.63
CA TYR A 46 -11.24 4.68 2.28
C TYR A 46 -9.80 4.52 1.82
N ILE A 47 -8.90 4.33 2.79
CA ILE A 47 -7.46 4.17 2.57
C ILE A 47 -7.05 2.87 3.24
N SER A 48 -6.54 1.91 2.46
CA SER A 48 -6.21 0.56 2.94
C SER A 48 -4.89 0.08 2.35
N VAL A 49 -4.15 -0.73 3.11
CA VAL A 49 -3.03 -1.51 2.58
C VAL A 49 -3.59 -2.80 1.98
N LYS A 50 -3.07 -3.21 0.84
CA LYS A 50 -3.40 -4.47 0.17
C LYS A 50 -2.12 -5.06 -0.43
N HIS A 51 -2.16 -6.33 -0.79
CA HIS A 51 -1.07 -7.02 -1.48
C HIS A 51 -1.54 -7.62 -2.81
N GLY A 52 -0.58 -7.89 -3.69
CA GLY A 52 -0.76 -8.67 -4.90
C GLY A 52 -0.82 -10.17 -4.59
N GLU A 53 -1.27 -10.96 -5.57
CA GLU A 53 -1.32 -12.42 -5.46
C GLU A 53 0.10 -13.02 -5.44
N GLU A 54 1.04 -12.30 -6.07
CA GLU A 54 2.46 -12.63 -6.21
C GLU A 54 3.32 -12.31 -4.98
N LEU A 55 2.74 -11.81 -3.88
CA LEU A 55 3.51 -11.43 -2.69
C LEU A 55 4.35 -12.57 -2.12
N ARG A 56 3.76 -13.76 -2.01
CA ARG A 56 4.46 -14.93 -1.48
C ARG A 56 5.70 -15.26 -2.32
N GLU A 57 5.52 -15.40 -3.64
CA GLU A 57 6.60 -15.72 -4.59
C GLU A 57 7.74 -14.69 -4.51
N VAL A 58 7.41 -13.40 -4.45
CA VAL A 58 8.44 -12.35 -4.33
C VAL A 58 9.18 -12.42 -3.00
N LEU A 59 8.51 -12.72 -1.88
CA LEU A 59 9.16 -12.86 -0.58
C LEU A 59 10.07 -14.09 -0.54
N GLU A 60 9.63 -15.22 -1.11
CA GLU A 60 10.45 -16.43 -1.25
C GLU A 60 11.70 -16.16 -2.09
N ASP A 61 11.55 -15.49 -3.24
CA ASP A 61 12.67 -15.13 -4.13
C ASP A 61 13.70 -14.22 -3.42
N LEU A 62 13.23 -13.23 -2.66
CA LEU A 62 14.11 -12.32 -1.90
C LEU A 62 14.87 -13.07 -0.80
N ARG A 63 14.17 -13.92 -0.05
CA ARG A 63 14.75 -14.77 1.00
C ARG A 63 15.81 -15.69 0.40
N ASP A 64 15.51 -16.38 -0.69
CA ASP A 64 16.42 -17.30 -1.36
C ASP A 64 17.62 -16.58 -1.99
N GLY A 65 17.42 -15.30 -2.36
CA GLY A 65 18.46 -14.36 -2.75
C GLY A 65 19.36 -13.88 -1.59
N GLY A 66 19.01 -14.21 -0.34
CA GLY A 66 19.71 -13.80 0.88
C GLY A 66 19.40 -12.37 1.32
N GLU A 67 18.31 -11.78 0.85
CA GLU A 67 17.83 -10.48 1.32
C GLU A 67 17.05 -10.62 2.64
N ASP A 68 17.09 -9.56 3.46
CA ASP A 68 16.30 -9.47 4.68
C ASP A 68 14.85 -9.11 4.31
N VAL A 69 14.00 -10.13 4.22
CA VAL A 69 12.59 -9.99 3.84
C VAL A 69 11.77 -9.25 4.88
N GLU A 70 12.12 -9.35 6.17
CA GLU A 70 11.47 -8.59 7.24
C GLU A 70 11.74 -7.10 7.05
N GLU A 71 13.02 -6.73 6.89
CA GLU A 71 13.41 -5.33 6.65
C GLU A 71 12.78 -4.78 5.37
N ALA A 72 12.82 -5.52 4.26
CA ALA A 72 12.23 -5.11 2.99
C ALA A 72 10.71 -4.87 3.11
N LEU A 73 10.01 -5.71 3.86
CA LEU A 73 8.57 -5.55 4.11
C LEU A 73 8.28 -4.35 5.01
N GLU A 74 9.06 -4.16 6.08
CA GLU A 74 8.93 -3.01 6.98
C GLU A 74 9.15 -1.68 6.26
N GLU A 75 10.14 -1.62 5.37
CA GLU A 75 10.39 -0.47 4.50
C GLU A 75 9.18 -0.20 3.59
N ALA A 76 8.62 -1.25 2.97
CA ALA A 76 7.47 -1.13 2.09
C ALA A 76 6.23 -0.60 2.84
N LEU A 77 5.93 -1.14 4.02
CA LEU A 77 4.81 -0.69 4.85
C LEU A 77 5.03 0.73 5.39
N SER A 78 6.27 1.10 5.71
CA SER A 78 6.65 2.46 6.12
C SER A 78 6.47 3.48 5.00
N TYR A 79 6.82 3.09 3.76
CA TYR A 79 6.55 3.87 2.57
C TYR A 79 5.05 4.11 2.38
N LEU A 80 4.23 3.05 2.41
CA LEU A 80 2.77 3.17 2.24
C LEU A 80 2.13 4.00 3.35
N THR A 81 2.61 3.88 4.58
CA THR A 81 2.18 4.72 5.70
C THR A 81 2.47 6.19 5.42
N SER A 82 3.67 6.52 4.95
CA SER A 82 4.06 7.90 4.59
C SER A 82 3.17 8.48 3.48
N VAL A 83 2.84 7.68 2.46
CA VAL A 83 1.92 8.08 1.39
C VAL A 83 0.52 8.33 1.96
N SER A 84 0.03 7.45 2.83
CA SER A 84 -1.30 7.54 3.42
C SER A 84 -1.51 8.83 4.20
N LEU A 85 -0.48 9.29 4.92
CA LEU A 85 -0.50 10.54 5.68
C LEU A 85 -0.56 11.76 4.75
N LYS A 86 0.16 11.74 3.63
CA LYS A 86 0.10 12.81 2.63
C LYS A 86 -1.26 12.86 1.93
N ALA A 87 -1.81 11.70 1.58
CA ALA A 87 -3.14 11.58 0.99
C ALA A 87 -4.21 12.11 1.95
N ARG A 88 -4.12 11.76 3.23
CA ARG A 88 -5.00 12.26 4.30
C ARG A 88 -5.10 13.78 4.32
N LEU A 89 -3.95 14.45 4.36
CA LEU A 89 -3.89 15.91 4.44
C LEU A 89 -4.62 16.54 3.25
N TRP A 90 -4.42 16.02 2.05
CA TRP A 90 -5.11 16.50 0.86
C TRP A 90 -6.62 16.23 0.92
N ILE A 91 -7.02 15.03 1.33
CA ILE A 91 -8.43 14.61 1.45
C ILE A 91 -9.17 15.54 2.43
N GLU A 92 -8.61 15.77 3.61
CA GLU A 92 -9.18 16.66 4.63
C GLU A 92 -9.25 18.12 4.12
N GLN A 93 -8.21 18.61 3.45
CA GLN A 93 -8.20 19.96 2.85
C GLN A 93 -9.26 20.16 1.76
N LYS A 94 -9.72 19.07 1.12
CA LYS A 94 -10.79 19.10 0.12
C LYS A 94 -12.19 18.87 0.71
N GLY A 95 -12.29 18.72 2.04
CA GLY A 95 -13.56 18.57 2.76
C GLY A 95 -14.09 17.13 2.83
N PHE A 96 -13.29 16.15 2.42
CA PHE A 96 -13.65 14.73 2.53
C PHE A 96 -13.26 14.16 3.89
N THR A 97 -13.85 13.02 4.25
CA THR A 97 -13.54 12.31 5.48
C THR A 97 -12.71 11.06 5.19
N PRO A 98 -11.43 10.99 5.60
CA PRO A 98 -10.62 9.79 5.44
C PRO A 98 -11.06 8.69 6.42
N VAL A 99 -11.08 7.45 5.93
CA VAL A 99 -11.30 6.24 6.73
C VAL A 99 -10.12 5.32 6.51
N PHE A 100 -9.38 5.00 7.58
CA PHE A 100 -8.17 4.20 7.50
C PHE A 100 -8.41 2.75 7.89
N ASP A 101 -7.91 1.84 7.05
CA ASP A 101 -7.81 0.42 7.32
C ASP A 101 -6.42 -0.10 6.93
N LEU A 102 -5.38 0.53 7.48
CA LEU A 102 -3.98 0.16 7.20
C LEU A 102 -3.56 -1.08 8.00
N ARG A 103 -3.93 -1.12 9.28
CA ARG A 103 -3.48 -2.14 10.22
C ARG A 103 -3.91 -3.54 9.79
N ARG A 104 -5.14 -3.69 9.30
CA ARG A 104 -5.64 -4.98 8.84
C ARG A 104 -4.83 -5.50 7.66
N GLY A 105 -4.63 -4.66 6.64
CA GLY A 105 -3.81 -5.04 5.49
C GLY A 105 -2.35 -5.33 5.86
N SER A 106 -1.78 -4.61 6.83
CA SER A 106 -0.45 -4.94 7.35
C SER A 106 -0.40 -6.30 8.02
N ILE A 107 -1.41 -6.67 8.83
CA ILE A 107 -1.48 -7.99 9.46
C ILE A 107 -1.54 -9.09 8.40
N GLU A 108 -2.42 -8.96 7.41
CA GLU A 108 -2.54 -9.94 6.31
C GLU A 108 -1.20 -10.14 5.56
N VAL A 109 -0.42 -9.06 5.40
CA VAL A 109 0.93 -9.12 4.80
C VAL A 109 1.95 -9.79 5.71
N TYR A 110 1.93 -9.53 7.03
CA TYR A 110 2.81 -10.19 7.99
C TYR A 110 2.50 -11.68 8.16
N GLU A 111 1.23 -12.08 8.11
CA GLU A 111 0.84 -13.49 8.13
C GLU A 111 1.48 -14.26 6.95
N ILE A 112 1.51 -13.66 5.76
CA ILE A 112 2.18 -14.26 4.59
C ILE A 112 3.69 -14.36 4.81
N LEU A 113 4.31 -13.35 5.42
CA LEU A 113 5.73 -13.37 5.74
C LEU A 113 6.05 -14.49 6.76
N GLU A 114 5.25 -14.61 7.82
CA GLU A 114 5.39 -15.66 8.82
C GLU A 114 5.33 -17.05 8.17
N ASP A 115 4.34 -17.31 7.31
CA ASP A 115 4.25 -18.56 6.55
C ASP A 115 5.51 -18.84 5.72
N VAL A 116 6.04 -17.83 5.02
CA VAL A 116 7.26 -17.97 4.18
C VAL A 116 8.49 -18.26 5.03
N LEU A 117 8.59 -17.71 6.24
CA LEU A 117 9.71 -17.97 7.14
C LEU A 117 9.61 -19.37 7.78
N GLU A 118 8.41 -19.81 8.16
CA GLU A 118 8.17 -21.15 8.73
C GLU A 118 8.50 -22.26 7.73
N GLU A 119 8.11 -22.12 6.45
CA GLU A 119 8.42 -23.11 5.40
C GLU A 119 9.93 -23.28 5.15
N ALA A 120 10.77 -22.31 5.52
CA ALA A 120 12.22 -22.42 5.39
C ALA A 120 12.87 -23.24 6.53
N GLU A 121 12.16 -23.42 7.65
CA GLU A 121 12.64 -24.18 8.81
C GLU A 121 12.32 -25.68 8.73
N GLU A 122 11.51 -26.12 7.77
CA GLU A 122 11.18 -27.54 7.48
C GLU A 122 12.11 -28.22 6.46
#